data_AF-A0A1M7ZAY6-F1
#
_entry.id   AF-A0A1M7ZAY6-F1
#
_cell.length_a   1.000
_cell.length_b   1.000
_cell.length_c   1.000
_cell.angle_alpha   90.00
_cell.angle_beta   90.00
_cell.angle_gamma   90.00
#
_symmetry.space_group_name_H-M   'P 1'
#
loop_
_entity.id
_entity.type
_entity.pdbx_description
1 polymer ?
#
loop_
_entity_poly.entity_id
_entity_poly.type
_entity_poly.pdbx_seq_one_letter_code
_entity_poly.pdbx_strand_id
1 'polypeptide(L)'
;MAIHFFTEETPFQLKQKLNRKKWLKEIAKGENYSINDLNYIFCTDEYLYQINVEYLNHDTYTDIITFDNSEIENEIEADIFISVDRVKENASKLNVPIEDELSRVISHGLFHLMGYKDKKKAEAELMRSKEEFAINLYKKY
;
A
#
# COMPACT_ATOMS: atom_id res chain seq x y z
N MET A 1 12.20 13.86 4.63
CA MET A 1 12.45 12.45 4.28
C MET A 1 11.15 11.93 3.70
N ALA A 2 10.98 11.94 2.37
CA ALA A 2 9.70 11.86 1.64
C ALA A 2 8.71 10.68 1.90
N ILE A 3 9.03 9.74 2.79
CA ILE A 3 8.15 8.59 3.06
C ILE A 3 8.02 8.46 4.57
N HIS A 4 6.79 8.42 5.06
CA HIS A 4 6.46 8.36 6.47
C HIS A 4 5.58 7.15 6.78
N PHE A 5 5.72 6.62 8.00
CA PHE A 5 4.96 5.46 8.47
C PHE A 5 4.36 5.79 9.84
N PHE A 6 3.04 5.79 9.90
CA PHE A 6 2.23 6.09 11.08
C PHE A 6 1.39 4.87 11.47
N THR A 7 0.85 4.89 12.67
CA THR A 7 0.04 3.81 13.24
C THR A 7 -1.10 4.42 14.02
N GLU A 8 -2.33 4.07 13.70
CA GLU A 8 -3.54 4.58 14.35
C GLU A 8 -4.36 3.44 14.95
N GLU A 9 -4.73 3.57 16.22
CA GLU A 9 -5.54 2.61 16.98
C GLU A 9 -5.04 1.15 17.00
N THR A 10 -3.78 0.91 16.62
CA THR A 10 -3.20 -0.43 16.51
C THR A 10 -1.86 -0.55 17.25
N PRO A 11 -1.57 -1.67 17.93
CA PRO A 11 -0.24 -1.93 18.52
C PRO A 11 0.79 -2.37 17.45
N PHE A 12 0.40 -2.44 16.18
CA PHE A 12 1.29 -2.87 15.10
C PHE A 12 2.51 -1.96 14.97
N GLN A 13 3.67 -2.57 14.75
CA GLN A 13 4.90 -1.84 14.49
C GLN A 13 5.56 -2.37 13.22
N LEU A 14 5.65 -1.50 12.21
CA LEU A 14 6.35 -1.82 10.98
C LEU A 14 7.85 -1.99 11.25
N LYS A 15 8.37 -3.19 10.97
CA LYS A 15 9.80 -3.52 11.06
C LYS A 15 10.54 -3.00 9.82
N GLN A 16 11.85 -2.81 9.98
CA GLN A 16 12.77 -2.47 8.87
C GLN A 16 12.34 -1.25 8.03
N LYS A 17 11.87 -0.19 8.69
CA LYS A 17 11.36 1.04 8.01
C LYS A 17 12.35 1.60 6.97
N LEU A 18 13.66 1.52 7.19
CA LEU A 18 14.66 1.98 6.22
C LEU A 18 14.68 1.14 4.94
N ASN A 19 14.60 -0.19 5.06
CA ASN A 19 14.54 -1.09 3.90
C ASN A 19 13.25 -0.85 3.10
N ARG A 20 12.11 -0.71 3.80
CA ARG A 20 10.82 -0.35 3.19
C ARG A 20 10.91 0.96 2.39
N LYS A 21 11.54 2.01 2.93
CA LYS A 21 11.72 3.29 2.21
C LYS A 21 12.61 3.16 0.98
N LYS A 22 13.71 2.40 1.05
CA LYS A 22 14.59 2.18 -0.10
C LYS A 22 13.87 1.42 -1.20
N TRP A 23 13.19 0.34 -0.82
CA TRP A 23 12.39 -0.50 -1.70
C TRP A 23 11.28 0.30 -2.43
N LEU A 24 10.50 1.11 -1.70
CA LEU A 24 9.45 1.96 -2.31
C LEU A 24 10.03 2.97 -3.31
N LYS A 25 11.17 3.59 -2.97
CA LYS A 25 11.86 4.52 -3.89
C LYS A 25 12.40 3.82 -5.13
N GLU A 26 12.87 2.58 -4.98
CA GLU A 26 13.35 1.78 -6.11
C GLU A 26 12.21 1.43 -7.07
N ILE A 27 11.05 1.04 -6.53
CA ILE A 27 9.83 0.80 -7.33
C ILE A 27 9.43 2.08 -8.08
N ALA A 28 9.29 3.20 -7.37
CA ALA A 28 8.85 4.45 -7.99
C ALA A 28 9.82 4.92 -9.07
N LYS A 29 11.13 4.86 -8.81
CA LYS A 29 12.15 5.20 -9.80
C LYS A 29 12.10 4.29 -11.02
N GLY A 30 11.83 2.99 -10.84
CA GLY A 30 11.68 2.04 -11.94
C GLY A 30 10.54 2.37 -12.89
N GLU A 31 9.50 3.03 -12.39
CA GLU A 31 8.33 3.50 -13.16
C GLU A 31 8.45 4.97 -13.62
N ASN A 32 9.61 5.62 -13.39
CA ASN A 32 9.87 7.04 -13.63
C ASN A 32 9.07 8.03 -12.77
N TYR A 33 8.68 7.63 -11.55
CA TYR A 33 8.04 8.51 -10.56
C TYR A 33 9.03 8.96 -9.48
N SER A 34 8.85 10.17 -8.97
CA SER A 34 9.47 10.68 -7.74
C SER A 34 8.48 10.65 -6.59
N ILE A 35 8.95 10.35 -5.39
CA ILE A 35 8.13 10.42 -4.17
C ILE A 35 8.51 11.70 -3.43
N ASN A 36 7.54 12.62 -3.31
CA ASN A 36 7.70 13.88 -2.59
C ASN A 36 7.23 13.75 -1.14
N ASP A 37 5.99 13.29 -0.95
CA ASP A 37 5.43 13.02 0.36
C ASP A 37 4.46 11.83 0.33
N LEU A 38 4.87 10.70 0.92
CA LEU A 38 4.06 9.49 0.92
C LEU A 38 3.89 8.97 2.34
N ASN A 39 2.67 9.04 2.83
CA ASN A 39 2.32 8.63 4.17
C ASN A 39 1.62 7.27 4.12
N TYR A 40 2.12 6.33 4.90
CA TYR A 40 1.45 5.05 5.15
C TYR A 40 0.94 5.03 6.58
N ILE A 41 -0.38 4.88 6.75
CA ILE A 41 -1.07 4.86 8.02
C ILE A 41 -1.59 3.44 8.25
N PHE A 42 -0.95 2.70 9.15
CA PHE A 42 -1.38 1.36 9.54
C PHE A 42 -2.43 1.46 10.63
N CYS A 43 -3.60 0.86 10.43
CA CYS A 43 -4.72 0.99 11.34
C CYS A 43 -5.47 -0.33 11.56
N THR A 44 -6.45 -0.30 12.45
CA THR A 44 -7.42 -1.39 12.66
C THR A 44 -8.44 -1.43 11.53
N ASP A 45 -9.17 -2.55 11.44
CA ASP A 45 -10.23 -2.71 10.44
C ASP A 45 -11.38 -1.73 10.67
N GLU A 46 -11.71 -1.45 11.95
CA GLU A 46 -12.75 -0.52 12.35
C GLU A 46 -12.40 0.93 11.97
N TYR A 47 -11.15 1.35 12.19
CA TYR A 47 -10.70 2.69 11.82
C TYR A 47 -10.76 2.87 10.29
N LEU A 48 -10.28 1.89 9.52
CA LEU A 48 -10.33 1.97 8.07
C LEU A 48 -11.76 1.96 7.53
N TYR A 49 -12.65 1.19 8.15
CA TYR A 49 -14.07 1.18 7.83
C TYR A 49 -14.71 2.56 8.04
N GLN A 50 -14.41 3.23 9.16
CA GLN A 50 -14.89 4.60 9.41
C GLN A 50 -14.42 5.56 8.30
N ILE A 51 -13.15 5.50 7.90
CA ILE A 51 -12.63 6.31 6.79
C ILE A 51 -13.37 6.00 5.48
N ASN A 52 -13.65 4.72 5.19
CA ASN A 52 -14.36 4.32 3.96
C ASN A 52 -15.80 4.87 3.92
N VAL A 53 -16.47 4.88 5.06
CA VAL A 53 -17.83 5.41 5.19
C VAL A 53 -17.82 6.94 5.13
N GLU A 54 -16.96 7.60 5.91
CA GLU A 54 -16.96 9.06 6.06
C GLU A 54 -16.47 9.79 4.81
N TYR A 55 -15.43 9.29 4.15
CA TYR A 55 -14.78 10.00 3.04
C TYR A 55 -15.15 9.46 1.66
N LEU A 56 -15.49 8.17 1.56
CA LEU A 56 -15.80 7.52 0.28
C LEU A 56 -17.28 7.10 0.15
N ASN A 57 -18.07 7.24 1.21
CA ASN A 57 -19.48 6.81 1.27
C ASN A 57 -19.67 5.34 0.86
N HIS A 58 -18.70 4.50 1.23
CA HIS A 58 -18.71 3.06 0.99
C HIS A 58 -18.83 2.31 2.31
N ASP A 59 -19.97 1.64 2.50
CA ASP A 59 -20.26 0.81 3.67
C ASP A 59 -19.71 -0.61 3.49
N THR A 60 -18.39 -0.72 3.33
CA THR A 60 -17.68 -2.00 3.18
C THR A 60 -16.32 -1.97 3.86
N TYR A 61 -15.85 -3.13 4.29
CA TYR A 61 -14.49 -3.29 4.78
C TYR A 61 -13.52 -3.55 3.63
N THR A 62 -12.41 -2.81 3.61
CA THR A 62 -11.32 -2.92 2.62
C THR A 62 -9.99 -3.12 3.36
N ASP A 63 -8.96 -3.62 2.69
CA ASP A 63 -7.60 -3.73 3.24
C ASP A 63 -6.77 -2.46 3.04
N ILE A 64 -7.13 -1.64 2.06
CA ILE A 64 -6.43 -0.40 1.71
C ILE A 64 -7.38 0.70 1.23
N ILE A 65 -7.04 1.94 1.59
CA ILE A 65 -7.59 3.17 1.00
C ILE A 65 -6.43 4.08 0.65
N THR A 66 -6.45 4.63 -0.56
CA THR A 66 -5.43 5.55 -1.06
C THR A 66 -6.07 6.89 -1.41
N PHE A 67 -5.56 7.97 -0.82
CA PHE A 67 -5.88 9.33 -1.19
C PHE A 67 -4.70 9.93 -1.94
N ASP A 68 -4.90 10.19 -3.22
CA ASP A 68 -3.92 10.82 -4.09
C ASP A 68 -4.06 12.35 -4.04
N ASN A 69 -3.01 13.02 -3.57
CA ASN A 69 -2.92 14.48 -3.45
C ASN A 69 -1.93 15.07 -4.46
N SER A 70 -1.44 14.27 -5.42
CA SER A 70 -0.42 14.68 -6.37
C SER A 70 -0.91 15.78 -7.31
N GLU A 71 -0.23 16.94 -7.31
CA GLU A 71 -0.54 18.05 -8.22
C GLU A 71 0.27 18.00 -9.53
N ILE A 72 1.43 17.34 -9.51
CA ILE A 72 2.39 17.29 -10.61
C ILE A 72 2.47 15.87 -11.17
N GLU A 73 2.42 15.74 -12.50
CA GLU A 73 2.59 14.43 -13.15
C GLU A 73 3.93 13.79 -12.78
N ASN A 74 3.88 12.49 -12.48
CA ASN A 74 5.02 11.67 -12.07
C ASN A 74 5.63 12.02 -10.70
N GLU A 75 5.03 12.94 -9.94
CA GLU A 75 5.37 13.17 -8.53
C GLU A 75 4.28 12.57 -7.65
N ILE A 76 4.68 11.82 -6.61
CA ILE A 76 3.76 11.13 -5.72
C ILE A 76 3.64 11.91 -4.42
N GLU A 77 2.43 12.37 -4.15
CA GLU A 77 1.99 12.94 -2.88
C GLU A 77 0.68 12.27 -2.45
N ALA A 78 0.71 11.45 -1.39
CA ALA A 78 -0.45 10.62 -1.04
C ALA A 78 -0.47 10.12 0.40
N ASP A 79 -1.68 9.84 0.87
CA ASP A 79 -1.96 9.16 2.13
C ASP A 79 -2.56 7.78 1.85
N ILE A 80 -1.90 6.72 2.34
CA ILE A 80 -2.31 5.33 2.16
C ILE A 80 -2.65 4.74 3.54
N PHE A 81 -3.91 4.39 3.74
CA PHE A 81 -4.40 3.74 4.94
C PHE A 81 -4.48 2.22 4.72
N ILE A 82 -3.94 1.43 5.64
CA ILE A 82 -3.87 -0.03 5.53
C ILE A 82 -4.42 -0.68 6.81
N SER A 83 -5.42 -1.55 6.66
CA SER A 83 -5.95 -2.38 7.75
C SER A 83 -5.01 -3.54 8.01
N VAL A 84 -4.29 -3.47 9.13
CA VAL A 84 -3.33 -4.52 9.52
C VAL A 84 -4.06 -5.83 9.82
N ASP A 85 -5.26 -5.74 10.35
CA ASP A 85 -6.05 -6.92 10.70
C ASP A 85 -6.54 -7.63 9.45
N ARG A 86 -6.94 -6.89 8.41
CA ARG A 86 -7.25 -7.46 7.11
C ARG A 86 -6.04 -8.07 6.41
N VAL A 87 -4.88 -7.42 6.48
CA VAL A 87 -3.62 -7.99 5.98
C VAL A 87 -3.30 -9.34 6.65
N LYS A 88 -3.44 -9.44 7.98
CA LYS A 88 -3.23 -10.71 8.70
C LYS A 88 -4.24 -11.78 8.28
N GLU A 89 -5.51 -11.39 8.17
CA GLU A 89 -6.59 -12.29 7.74
C GLU A 89 -6.35 -12.83 6.33
N ASN A 90 -6.00 -11.95 5.39
CA ASN A 90 -5.67 -12.31 4.00
C ASN A 90 -4.46 -13.23 3.94
N ALA A 91 -3.38 -12.91 4.67
CA ALA A 91 -2.19 -13.76 4.74
C ALA A 91 -2.53 -15.18 5.21
N SER A 92 -3.38 -15.31 6.23
CA SER A 92 -3.85 -16.61 6.72
C SER A 92 -4.73 -17.35 5.70
N LYS A 93 -5.66 -16.66 5.03
CA LYS A 93 -6.54 -17.26 4.02
C LYS A 93 -5.78 -17.74 2.79
N LEU A 94 -4.78 -16.98 2.36
CA LEU A 94 -3.94 -17.28 1.20
C LEU A 94 -2.78 -18.23 1.55
N ASN A 95 -2.60 -18.56 2.83
CA ASN A 95 -1.49 -19.37 3.34
C ASN A 95 -0.11 -18.81 2.91
N VAL A 96 0.06 -17.50 3.05
CA VAL A 96 1.32 -16.78 2.75
C VAL A 96 1.86 -16.08 4.00
N PRO A 97 3.16 -15.77 4.05
CA PRO A 97 3.72 -14.98 5.15
C PRO A 97 3.04 -13.60 5.25
N ILE A 98 2.76 -13.14 6.47
CA ILE A 98 2.25 -11.77 6.73
C ILE A 98 3.12 -10.70 6.08
N GLU A 99 4.44 -10.87 6.09
CA GLU A 99 5.36 -9.90 5.47
C GLU A 99 5.20 -9.82 3.95
N ASP A 100 4.85 -10.93 3.29
CA ASP A 100 4.61 -10.97 1.85
C ASP A 100 3.30 -10.25 1.52
N GLU A 101 2.24 -10.52 2.28
CA GLU A 101 0.94 -9.83 2.11
C GLU A 101 1.02 -8.35 2.45
N LEU A 102 1.75 -7.99 3.50
CA LEU A 102 2.01 -6.60 3.83
C LEU A 102 2.78 -5.89 2.71
N SER A 103 3.78 -6.55 2.13
CA SER A 103 4.52 -6.02 0.98
C SER A 103 3.59 -5.87 -0.23
N ARG A 104 2.70 -6.83 -0.45
CA ARG A 104 1.68 -6.78 -1.50
C ARG A 104 0.84 -5.52 -1.35
N VAL A 105 0.15 -5.36 -0.22
CA VAL A 105 -0.78 -4.24 0.01
C VAL A 105 -0.09 -2.89 -0.02
N ILE A 106 1.11 -2.77 0.57
CA ILE A 106 1.91 -1.54 0.49
C ILE A 106 2.25 -1.20 -0.97
N SER A 107 2.78 -2.15 -1.74
CA SER A 107 3.14 -1.91 -3.14
C SER A 107 1.93 -1.66 -4.03
N HIS A 108 0.80 -2.31 -3.73
CA HIS A 108 -0.47 -2.15 -4.43
C HIS A 108 -0.96 -0.70 -4.35
N GLY A 109 -0.96 -0.10 -3.15
CA GLY A 109 -1.26 1.32 -2.98
C GLY A 109 -0.35 2.23 -3.80
N LEU A 110 0.95 1.94 -3.82
CA LEU A 110 1.93 2.68 -4.62
C LEU A 110 1.68 2.55 -6.13
N PHE A 111 1.38 1.34 -6.63
CA PHE A 111 1.10 1.14 -8.04
C PHE A 111 -0.19 1.83 -8.49
N HIS A 112 -1.20 1.92 -7.63
CA HIS A 112 -2.39 2.71 -7.93
C HIS A 112 -2.07 4.19 -8.18
N LEU A 113 -1.17 4.78 -7.39
CA LEU A 113 -0.68 6.15 -7.57
C LEU A 113 0.10 6.33 -8.89
N MET A 114 0.61 5.25 -9.46
CA MET A 114 1.30 5.24 -10.77
C MET A 114 0.35 4.94 -11.94
N GLY A 115 -0.96 4.89 -11.69
CA GLY A 115 -1.99 4.68 -12.71
C GLY A 115 -2.31 3.22 -13.02
N TYR A 116 -1.73 2.26 -12.29
CA TYR A 116 -2.13 0.85 -12.42
C TYR A 116 -3.55 0.67 -11.86
N LYS A 117 -4.38 -0.07 -12.60
CA LYS A 117 -5.77 -0.38 -12.23
C LYS A 117 -5.91 -1.89 -12.06
N ASP A 118 -7.01 -2.31 -11.47
CA ASP A 118 -7.26 -3.72 -11.12
C ASP A 118 -8.74 -4.14 -11.32
N LYS A 119 -9.56 -3.29 -11.95
CA LYS A 119 -10.99 -3.55 -12.14
C LYS A 119 -11.28 -4.51 -13.28
N LYS A 120 -10.51 -4.45 -14.38
CA LYS A 120 -10.65 -5.39 -15.50
C LYS A 120 -9.69 -6.56 -15.33
N LYS A 121 -10.07 -7.74 -15.85
CA LYS A 121 -9.24 -8.95 -15.77
C LYS A 121 -7.78 -8.73 -16.21
N ALA A 122 -7.56 -8.09 -17.36
CA ALA A 122 -6.21 -7.82 -17.85
C ALA A 122 -5.43 -6.82 -16.98
N GLU A 123 -6.13 -5.83 -16.41
CA GLU A 123 -5.53 -4.84 -15.50
C GLU A 123 -5.14 -5.52 -14.16
N ALA A 124 -6.02 -6.36 -13.63
CA ALA A 124 -5.76 -7.17 -12.44
C ALA A 124 -4.59 -8.14 -12.63
N GLU A 125 -4.50 -8.82 -13.78
CA GLU A 125 -3.36 -9.70 -14.09
C GLU A 125 -2.04 -8.93 -14.12
N LEU A 126 -2.03 -7.72 -14.70
CA LEU A 126 -0.87 -6.83 -14.70
C LEU A 126 -0.52 -6.37 -13.27
N MET A 127 -1.50 -5.91 -12.50
CA MET A 127 -1.32 -5.51 -11.10
C MET A 127 -0.71 -6.65 -10.28
N ARG A 128 -1.24 -7.87 -10.41
CA ARG A 128 -0.71 -9.06 -9.72
C ARG A 128 0.73 -9.36 -10.10
N SER A 129 1.10 -9.19 -11.37
CA SER A 129 2.50 -9.34 -11.80
C SER A 129 3.42 -8.29 -11.17
N LYS A 130 2.95 -7.04 -11.04
CA LYS A 130 3.70 -5.94 -10.42
C LYS A 130 3.86 -6.14 -8.91
N GLU A 131 2.79 -6.55 -8.23
CA GLU A 131 2.82 -6.94 -6.81
C GLU A 131 3.84 -8.07 -6.56
N GLU A 132 3.82 -9.12 -7.38
CA GLU A 132 4.74 -10.25 -7.23
C GLU A 132 6.20 -9.82 -7.46
N PHE A 133 6.44 -8.96 -8.45
CA PHE A 133 7.75 -8.33 -8.65
C PHE A 133 8.17 -7.55 -7.40
N ALA A 134 7.29 -6.74 -6.83
CA ALA A 134 7.58 -5.90 -5.67
C ALA A 134 7.91 -6.74 -4.43
N ILE A 135 7.16 -7.82 -4.18
CA ILE A 135 7.42 -8.77 -3.08
C ILE A 135 8.81 -9.41 -3.25
N ASN A 136 9.12 -9.91 -4.43
CA ASN A 136 10.40 -10.54 -4.71
C ASN A 136 11.58 -9.55 -4.65
N LEU A 137 11.35 -8.29 -4.99
CA LEU A 137 12.35 -7.23 -4.81
C LEU A 137 12.60 -6.96 -3.32
N TYR A 138 11.55 -6.88 -2.50
CA TYR A 138 11.69 -6.64 -1.05
C TYR A 138 12.45 -7.77 -0.35
N LYS A 139 12.25 -9.03 -0.74
CA LYS A 139 12.96 -10.19 -0.18
C LYS A 139 14.49 -10.15 -0.35
N LYS A 140 15.02 -9.26 -1.19
CA LYS A 140 16.46 -9.07 -1.40
C LYS A 140 17.11 -8.08 -0.42
N TYR A 141 16.31 -7.35 0.35
CA TYR A 141 16.74 -6.39 1.37
C TYR A 141 16.93 -7.04 2.74
#